data_AF-A0A3D9UPV7-F1
#
_entry.id   AF-A0A3D9UPV7-F1
#
_cell.length_a   1.000
_cell.length_b   1.000
_cell.length_c   1.000
_cell.angle_alpha   90.00
_cell.angle_beta   90.00
_cell.angle_gamma   90.00
#
_symmetry.space_group_name_H-M   'P 1'
#
loop_
_entity.id
_entity.type
_entity.pdbx_description
1 polymer ?
#
loop_
_entity_poly.entity_id
_entity_poly.type
_entity_poly.pdbx_seq_one_letter_code
_entity_poly.pdbx_strand_id
1 'polypeptide(L)'
;MLRNFAEAHCRAYDLIHEIQPEAKVGFAHHMRVFEPLDRRNPMHHVFTKLSSYLFQDAIADAMLLGRFGKVLGQPDTVEAGRRYFDYLGINYYSRTAVSKLDDGTFPGAPINDLGWEIYPDGLVQCVRELSAKYGGPVWITENGTCDNTDPEAFRCRFLAEQLQAMSTANLPVERYYHWCFVDNWEWNEGDEPHFGIVAMDRDTGDRTVKPSGRLYADIIARRGLTRAAYEEYVAPSSTRCSTARLREPAHPLGLSFLRAEHVCEERRVRVLGVDPGLTRCGIGVVEGGIGQPVRLVAVGVIRTPVADDPAERLLTLQTEIDQWMSDHRPDVVAVERVFAKANIKGIMGTAQASAVPMLAAARDGLPLVMYTPTEVKASVTGNGRAEKAQVISMVTRILRLEVAPKPADAADALALAICHVWRGGAQDRIANAAAAQARPTQSPSTRRAEQPARSVSRYAR
;
A
#
# COMPACT_ATOMS: atom_id res chain seq x y z
N MET A 1 15.80 18.89 -7.43
CA MET A 1 14.32 18.98 -7.44
C MET A 1 13.80 19.63 -6.16
N LEU A 2 14.04 19.07 -4.97
CA LEU A 2 13.56 19.65 -3.69
C LEU A 2 13.98 21.11 -3.45
N ARG A 3 15.22 21.48 -3.78
CA ARG A 3 15.68 22.89 -3.77
C ARG A 3 14.73 23.79 -4.59
N ASN A 4 14.43 23.40 -5.83
CA ASN A 4 13.61 24.23 -6.71
C ASN A 4 12.17 24.36 -6.18
N PHE A 5 11.63 23.32 -5.54
CA PHE A 5 10.31 23.42 -4.89
C PHE A 5 10.31 24.38 -3.72
N ALA A 6 11.32 24.34 -2.85
CA ALA A 6 11.42 25.27 -1.73
C ALA A 6 11.68 26.71 -2.20
N GLU A 7 12.49 26.91 -3.23
CA GLU A 7 12.70 28.22 -3.83
C GLU A 7 11.41 28.78 -4.47
N ALA A 8 10.69 27.93 -5.19
CA ALA A 8 9.39 28.29 -5.76
C ALA A 8 8.38 28.65 -4.67
N HIS A 9 8.34 27.91 -3.55
CA HIS A 9 7.49 28.23 -2.39
C HIS A 9 7.80 29.61 -1.84
N CYS A 10 9.07 29.93 -1.55
CA CYS A 10 9.46 31.22 -0.99
C CYS A 10 9.09 32.39 -1.91
N ARG A 11 9.34 32.23 -3.21
CA ARG A 11 8.98 33.25 -4.21
C ARG A 11 7.47 33.39 -4.40
N ALA A 12 6.73 32.28 -4.34
CA ALA A 12 5.28 32.29 -4.40
C ALA A 12 4.67 32.97 -3.17
N TYR A 13 5.24 32.74 -1.97
CA TYR A 13 4.83 33.43 -0.75
C TYR A 13 4.87 34.96 -0.92
N ASP A 14 5.97 35.48 -1.45
CA ASP A 14 6.13 36.93 -1.69
C ASP A 14 5.13 37.45 -2.71
N LEU A 15 5.03 36.77 -3.86
CA LEU A 15 4.12 37.17 -4.93
C LEU A 15 2.65 37.13 -4.50
N ILE A 16 2.25 36.12 -3.72
CA ILE A 16 0.88 36.01 -3.21
C ILE A 16 0.58 37.17 -2.26
N HIS A 17 1.49 37.54 -1.37
CA HIS A 17 1.27 38.65 -0.44
C HIS A 17 1.32 40.03 -1.12
N GLU A 18 2.09 40.16 -2.21
CA GLU A 18 2.07 41.35 -3.05
C GLU A 18 0.68 41.55 -3.70
N ILE A 19 0.08 40.45 -4.21
CA ILE A 19 -1.22 40.49 -4.90
C ILE A 19 -2.39 40.52 -3.91
N GLN A 20 -2.31 39.75 -2.83
CA GLN A 20 -3.37 39.56 -1.85
C GLN A 20 -2.77 39.52 -0.43
N PRO A 21 -2.57 40.70 0.21
CA PRO A 21 -1.89 40.82 1.51
C PRO A 21 -2.53 40.02 2.66
N GLU A 22 -3.83 39.73 2.59
CA GLU A 22 -4.58 39.00 3.61
C GLU A 22 -4.59 37.47 3.39
N ALA A 23 -4.01 36.99 2.29
CA ALA A 23 -3.91 35.56 2.03
C ALA A 23 -3.13 34.85 3.14
N LYS A 24 -3.44 33.58 3.37
CA LYS A 24 -2.67 32.72 4.28
C LYS A 24 -1.94 31.69 3.45
N VAL A 25 -0.61 31.72 3.52
CA VAL A 25 0.28 30.85 2.75
C VAL A 25 1.03 29.95 3.72
N GLY A 26 1.04 28.67 3.42
CA GLY A 26 1.85 27.68 4.08
C GLY A 26 2.24 26.62 3.04
N PHE A 27 2.87 25.55 3.49
CA PHE A 27 3.06 24.37 2.65
C PHE A 27 2.50 23.14 3.36
N ALA A 28 1.87 22.25 2.61
CA ALA A 28 1.31 21.00 3.13
C ALA A 28 2.46 20.01 3.40
N HIS A 29 2.91 19.93 4.65
CA HIS A 29 4.09 19.16 5.00
C HIS A 29 3.71 17.72 5.37
N HIS A 30 4.08 16.76 4.53
CA HIS A 30 4.01 15.34 4.92
C HIS A 30 5.03 15.08 6.03
N MET A 31 4.54 14.96 7.26
CA MET A 31 5.34 14.65 8.43
C MET A 31 5.12 13.23 8.90
N ARG A 32 6.15 12.68 9.51
CA ARG A 32 6.13 11.33 10.05
C ARG A 32 6.92 11.28 11.35
N VAL A 33 6.41 10.53 12.32
CA VAL A 33 7.22 10.19 13.50
C VAL A 33 8.19 9.09 13.12
N PHE A 34 9.47 9.30 13.42
CA PHE A 34 10.51 8.29 13.28
C PHE A 34 10.96 7.85 14.67
N GLU A 35 10.83 6.56 14.98
CA GLU A 35 11.31 5.99 16.23
C GLU A 35 12.19 4.76 15.97
N PRO A 36 13.28 4.57 16.73
CA PRO A 36 14.13 3.40 16.57
C PRO A 36 13.35 2.13 16.91
N LEU A 37 13.35 1.15 16.00
CA LEU A 37 12.67 -0.15 16.19
C LEU A 37 13.20 -0.87 17.44
N ASP A 38 14.51 -0.78 17.66
CA ASP A 38 15.19 -1.23 18.87
C ASP A 38 15.96 -0.06 19.48
N ARG A 39 15.47 0.42 20.64
CA ARG A 39 16.04 1.54 21.39
C ARG A 39 17.45 1.27 21.94
N ARG A 40 17.86 0.00 22.02
CA ARG A 40 19.20 -0.39 22.49
C ARG A 40 20.24 -0.37 21.36
N ASN A 41 19.80 -0.39 20.10
CA ASN A 41 20.69 -0.40 18.95
C ASN A 41 21.08 1.05 18.56
N PRO A 42 22.37 1.45 18.68
CA PRO A 42 22.80 2.81 18.33
C PRO A 42 22.62 3.13 16.85
N MET A 43 22.68 2.14 15.95
CA MET A 43 22.48 2.36 14.52
C MET A 43 21.05 2.77 14.21
N HIS A 44 20.06 2.24 14.94
CA HIS A 44 18.66 2.64 14.76
C HIS A 44 18.46 4.12 15.11
N HIS A 45 19.13 4.62 16.16
CA HIS A 45 19.10 6.05 16.50
C HIS A 45 19.71 6.93 15.41
N VAL A 46 20.85 6.50 14.85
CA VAL A 46 21.50 7.22 13.74
C VAL A 46 20.58 7.29 12.53
N PHE A 47 20.00 6.14 12.12
CA PHE A 47 19.05 6.11 11.01
C PHE A 47 17.78 6.88 11.30
N THR A 48 17.31 6.93 12.55
CA THR A 48 16.13 7.73 12.95
C THR A 48 16.36 9.21 12.68
N LYS A 49 17.48 9.74 13.17
CA LYS A 49 17.85 11.16 12.97
C LYS A 49 18.05 11.47 11.49
N LEU A 50 18.72 10.59 10.75
CA LEU A 50 18.97 10.78 9.33
C LEU A 50 17.68 10.73 8.51
N SER A 51 16.78 9.80 8.82
CA SER A 51 15.48 9.67 8.13
C SER A 51 14.62 10.89 8.38
N SER A 52 14.47 11.35 9.64
CA SER A 52 13.76 12.60 9.96
C SER A 52 14.35 13.78 9.20
N TYR A 53 15.68 13.93 9.22
CA TYR A 53 16.33 15.07 8.60
C TYR A 53 16.10 15.14 7.08
N LEU A 54 16.27 14.00 6.40
CA LEU A 54 16.11 13.90 4.95
C LEU A 54 14.64 13.94 4.51
N PHE A 55 13.72 13.42 5.33
CA PHE A 55 12.30 13.33 5.00
C PHE A 55 11.57 14.66 5.23
N GLN A 56 11.80 15.31 6.38
CA GLN A 56 10.99 16.46 6.81
C GLN A 56 11.79 17.69 7.24
N ASP A 57 12.93 17.56 7.92
CA ASP A 57 13.55 18.74 8.54
C ASP A 57 14.23 19.66 7.53
N ALA A 58 15.00 19.10 6.59
CA ALA A 58 15.74 19.89 5.60
C ALA A 58 14.80 20.67 4.66
N ILE A 59 13.69 20.05 4.25
CA ILE A 59 12.72 20.71 3.38
C ILE A 59 11.89 21.75 4.14
N ALA A 60 11.53 21.49 5.40
CA ALA A 60 10.82 22.44 6.23
C ALA A 60 11.66 23.70 6.53
N ASP A 61 12.94 23.56 6.86
CA ASP A 61 13.82 24.72 7.08
C ASP A 61 13.94 25.58 5.80
N ALA A 62 13.99 24.94 4.63
CA ALA A 62 14.04 25.62 3.34
C ALA A 62 12.72 26.33 3.01
N MET A 63 11.57 25.67 3.17
CA MET A 63 10.26 26.24 2.84
C MET A 63 9.76 27.26 3.86
N LEU A 64 10.00 27.07 5.15
CA LEU A 64 9.47 27.95 6.20
C LEU A 64 10.37 29.13 6.52
N LEU A 65 11.69 28.91 6.49
CA LEU A 65 12.69 29.90 6.91
C LEU A 65 13.64 30.31 5.79
N GLY A 66 13.48 29.81 4.56
CA GLY A 66 14.43 30.08 3.47
C GLY A 66 15.83 29.53 3.73
N ARG A 67 16.01 28.58 4.67
CA ARG A 67 17.32 28.02 5.07
C ARG A 67 17.52 26.65 4.42
N PHE A 68 18.23 26.61 3.30
CA PHE A 68 18.39 25.39 2.49
C PHE A 68 19.46 24.43 3.03
N GLY A 69 20.36 24.95 3.87
CA GLY A 69 21.47 24.18 4.41
C GLY A 69 22.40 23.62 3.33
N LYS A 70 23.30 22.71 3.74
CA LYS A 70 24.31 22.13 2.83
C LYS A 70 23.75 21.09 1.88
N VAL A 71 22.67 20.41 2.26
CA VAL A 71 22.08 19.31 1.46
C VAL A 71 21.31 19.84 0.26
N LEU A 72 20.52 20.90 0.41
CA LEU A 72 19.74 21.46 -0.69
C LEU A 72 20.52 22.53 -1.46
N GLY A 73 21.40 23.28 -0.78
CA GLY A 73 22.17 24.38 -1.35
C GLY A 73 21.37 25.67 -1.43
N GLN A 74 21.87 26.73 -0.80
CA GLN A 74 21.20 28.05 -0.74
C GLN A 74 21.14 28.70 -2.13
N PRO A 75 19.96 29.10 -2.61
CA PRO A 75 19.84 29.93 -3.80
C PRO A 75 20.05 31.41 -3.48
N ASP A 76 20.52 32.19 -4.45
CA ASP A 76 20.73 33.64 -4.31
C ASP A 76 19.40 34.43 -4.29
N THR A 77 18.31 33.79 -4.68
CA THR A 77 16.97 34.38 -4.82
C THR A 77 16.13 34.36 -3.55
N VAL A 78 16.60 33.68 -2.49
CA VAL A 78 15.84 33.51 -1.24
C VAL A 78 16.68 33.94 -0.05
N GLU A 79 16.14 34.88 0.72
CA GLU A 79 16.74 35.33 1.97
C GLU A 79 16.64 34.25 3.06
N ALA A 80 17.78 33.84 3.61
CA ALA A 80 17.84 32.84 4.66
C ALA A 80 17.49 33.41 6.04
N GLY A 81 16.60 32.73 6.76
CA GLY A 81 16.13 33.11 8.10
C GLY A 81 14.85 33.94 8.12
N ARG A 82 14.38 34.43 6.96
CA ARG A 82 13.09 35.10 6.82
C ARG A 82 11.94 34.08 6.89
N ARG A 83 10.81 34.48 7.48
CA ARG A 83 9.58 33.66 7.55
C ARG A 83 8.85 33.69 6.21
N TYR A 84 8.56 32.52 5.64
CA TYR A 84 7.80 32.32 4.39
C TYR A 84 6.52 31.49 4.61
N PHE A 85 5.83 31.73 5.73
CA PHE A 85 4.58 31.07 6.06
C PHE A 85 3.74 31.88 7.07
N ASP A 86 2.42 31.73 6.96
CA ASP A 86 1.41 32.24 7.88
C ASP A 86 0.84 31.16 8.79
N TYR A 87 0.87 29.90 8.34
CA TYR A 87 0.45 28.73 9.10
C TYR A 87 1.37 27.54 8.81
N LEU A 88 1.39 26.60 9.75
CA LEU A 88 2.12 25.34 9.67
C LEU A 88 1.17 24.24 9.18
N GLY A 89 1.28 23.85 7.91
CA GLY A 89 0.49 22.77 7.32
C GLY A 89 1.08 21.41 7.64
N ILE A 90 0.26 20.46 8.14
CA ILE A 90 0.69 19.08 8.44
C ILE A 90 -0.21 18.08 7.71
N ASN A 91 0.43 17.19 6.95
CA ASN A 91 -0.15 15.96 6.43
C ASN A 91 0.41 14.79 7.27
N TYR A 92 -0.44 14.05 7.97
CA TYR A 92 -0.01 12.96 8.87
C TYR A 92 -0.86 11.71 8.68
N TYR A 93 -0.18 10.56 8.60
CA TYR A 93 -0.82 9.27 8.34
C TYR A 93 -0.33 8.13 9.25
N SER A 94 0.95 8.09 9.60
CA SER A 94 1.57 6.94 10.30
C SER A 94 2.84 7.34 11.06
N ARG A 95 3.34 6.41 11.87
CA ARG A 95 4.73 6.39 12.37
C ARG A 95 5.59 5.42 11.55
N THR A 96 6.91 5.57 11.60
CA THR A 96 7.88 4.61 11.09
C THR A 96 8.75 4.04 12.22
N ALA A 97 8.80 2.71 12.30
CA ALA A 97 9.75 1.95 13.11
C ALA A 97 11.07 1.77 12.36
N VAL A 98 12.10 2.53 12.75
CA VAL A 98 13.35 2.66 12.02
C VAL A 98 14.33 1.57 12.43
N SER A 99 14.69 0.72 11.47
CA SER A 99 15.83 -0.21 11.58
C SER A 99 16.95 0.08 10.58
N LYS A 100 16.59 0.72 9.47
CA LYS A 100 17.45 1.20 8.37
C LYS A 100 16.71 2.35 7.66
N LEU A 101 17.23 2.85 6.53
CA LEU A 101 16.60 3.93 5.75
C LEU A 101 15.44 3.41 4.89
N ASP A 102 14.39 2.90 5.52
CA ASP A 102 13.13 2.50 4.88
C ASP A 102 11.94 2.70 5.83
N ASP A 103 10.76 2.47 5.29
CA ASP A 103 9.53 2.47 6.05
C ASP A 103 9.38 1.13 6.79
N GLY A 104 8.92 1.20 8.03
CA GLY A 104 8.72 0.06 8.90
C GLY A 104 7.60 0.31 9.90
N THR A 105 7.03 -0.77 10.41
CA THR A 105 5.89 -0.75 11.34
C THR A 105 6.28 -1.46 12.63
N PHE A 106 5.87 -0.94 13.79
CA PHE A 106 6.14 -1.63 15.04
C PHE A 106 5.41 -2.98 15.11
N PRO A 107 6.07 -4.06 15.57
CA PRO A 107 5.45 -5.36 15.82
C PRO A 107 4.22 -5.26 16.73
N GLY A 108 3.08 -5.80 16.29
CA GLY A 108 1.83 -5.79 17.06
C GLY A 108 1.03 -4.49 16.99
N ALA A 109 1.54 -3.46 16.31
CA ALA A 109 0.87 -2.17 16.22
C ALA A 109 -0.37 -2.22 15.30
N PRO A 110 -1.46 -1.48 15.59
CA PRO A 110 -2.62 -1.43 14.71
C PRO A 110 -2.27 -0.88 13.32
N ILE A 111 -2.87 -1.41 12.25
CA ILE A 111 -2.56 -1.04 10.85
C ILE A 111 -3.81 -0.87 9.97
N ASN A 112 -3.69 -0.04 8.92
CA ASN A 112 -4.69 0.10 7.85
C ASN A 112 -4.56 -0.96 6.73
N ASP A 113 -5.32 -0.81 5.63
CA ASP A 113 -5.27 -1.71 4.46
C ASP A 113 -3.94 -1.70 3.72
N LEU A 114 -3.21 -0.58 3.79
CA LEU A 114 -1.87 -0.44 3.21
C LEU A 114 -0.74 -0.86 4.19
N GLY A 115 -1.07 -1.37 5.38
CA GLY A 115 -0.09 -1.80 6.38
C GLY A 115 0.57 -0.67 7.17
N TRP A 116 0.05 0.56 7.05
CA TRP A 116 0.55 1.72 7.79
C TRP A 116 0.07 1.69 9.22
N GLU A 117 0.96 2.03 10.15
CA GLU A 117 0.69 2.05 11.57
C GLU A 117 -0.32 3.13 11.94
N ILE A 118 -1.38 2.75 12.65
CA ILE A 118 -2.31 3.69 13.27
C ILE A 118 -1.72 4.12 14.60
N TYR A 119 -1.20 5.35 14.64
CA TYR A 119 -0.54 5.92 15.81
C TYR A 119 -0.99 7.36 16.07
N PRO A 120 -2.13 7.57 16.77
CA PRO A 120 -2.68 8.92 16.98
C PRO A 120 -1.74 9.88 17.73
N ASP A 121 -0.96 9.37 18.67
CA ASP A 121 0.01 10.16 19.43
C ASP A 121 1.09 10.79 18.53
N GLY A 122 1.34 10.22 17.35
CA GLY A 122 2.32 10.76 16.43
C GLY A 122 1.89 12.09 15.81
N LEU A 123 0.59 12.30 15.59
CA LEU A 123 0.07 13.59 15.15
C LEU A 123 0.36 14.67 16.20
N VAL A 124 0.10 14.36 17.47
CA VAL A 124 0.39 15.25 18.60
C VAL A 124 1.88 15.59 18.66
N GLN A 125 2.74 14.60 18.45
CA GLN A 125 4.19 14.79 18.42
C GLN A 125 4.62 15.71 17.26
N CYS A 126 4.17 15.44 16.03
CA CYS A 126 4.51 16.28 14.88
C CYS A 126 4.06 17.73 15.08
N VAL A 127 2.86 17.95 15.61
CA VAL A 127 2.36 19.29 15.92
C VAL A 127 3.24 19.98 16.96
N ARG A 128 3.62 19.30 18.05
CA ARG A 128 4.49 19.87 19.10
C ARG A 128 5.88 20.22 18.56
N GLU A 129 6.49 19.33 17.79
CA GLU A 129 7.83 19.55 17.24
C GLU A 129 7.84 20.72 16.26
N LEU A 130 6.88 20.74 15.33
CA LEU A 130 6.80 21.79 14.31
C LEU A 130 6.44 23.14 14.92
N SER A 131 5.46 23.20 15.82
CA SER A 131 5.07 24.45 16.49
C SER A 131 6.15 24.98 17.42
N ALA A 132 6.87 24.10 18.13
CA ALA A 132 8.00 24.51 18.97
C ALA A 132 9.17 25.08 18.15
N LYS A 133 9.44 24.51 16.96
CA LYS A 133 10.56 24.94 16.11
C LYS A 133 10.28 26.26 15.38
N TYR A 134 9.07 26.41 14.82
CA TYR A 134 8.78 27.51 13.89
C TYR A 134 7.78 28.54 14.45
N GLY A 135 6.89 28.14 15.35
CA GLY A 135 5.83 28.97 15.91
C GLY A 135 4.77 29.41 14.90
N GLY A 136 3.54 29.61 15.36
CA GLY A 136 2.39 30.00 14.54
C GLY A 136 1.25 28.98 14.61
N PRO A 137 0.11 29.29 13.96
CA PRO A 137 -1.05 28.41 13.94
C PRO A 137 -0.76 27.15 13.11
N VAL A 138 -1.32 26.01 13.54
CA VAL A 138 -1.15 24.72 12.88
C VAL A 138 -2.45 24.30 12.21
N TRP A 139 -2.38 23.93 10.94
CA TRP A 139 -3.50 23.40 10.17
C TRP A 139 -3.17 21.97 9.75
N ILE A 140 -4.00 21.00 10.16
CA ILE A 140 -3.88 19.63 9.67
C ILE A 140 -4.50 19.59 8.28
N THR A 141 -3.65 19.75 7.26
CA THR A 141 -4.06 19.87 5.85
C THR A 141 -4.47 18.54 5.25
N GLU A 142 -3.93 17.42 5.76
CA GLU A 142 -4.42 16.08 5.45
C GLU A 142 -4.24 15.13 6.65
N ASN A 143 -5.29 14.37 6.95
CA ASN A 143 -5.21 13.21 7.82
C ASN A 143 -6.34 12.25 7.46
N GLY A 144 -6.01 10.98 7.30
CA GLY A 144 -6.95 10.01 6.76
C GLY A 144 -6.42 8.60 6.82
N THR A 145 -7.28 7.65 6.45
CA THR A 145 -6.88 6.24 6.35
C THR A 145 -7.72 5.53 5.30
N CYS A 146 -7.10 4.57 4.62
CA CYS A 146 -7.81 3.66 3.74
C CYS A 146 -8.57 2.62 4.55
N ASP A 147 -9.81 2.37 4.18
CA ASP A 147 -10.64 1.31 4.73
C ASP A 147 -11.57 0.81 3.63
N ASN A 148 -11.19 -0.32 3.05
CA ASN A 148 -11.85 -0.92 1.91
C ASN A 148 -13.04 -1.79 2.31
N THR A 149 -13.30 -1.95 3.61
CA THR A 149 -14.42 -2.75 4.10
C THR A 149 -15.73 -2.01 3.83
N ASP A 150 -16.78 -2.77 3.47
CA ASP A 150 -18.15 -2.26 3.36
C ASP A 150 -19.10 -3.08 4.25
N PRO A 151 -19.74 -2.48 5.28
CA PRO A 151 -19.47 -1.13 5.77
C PRO A 151 -18.05 -1.01 6.36
N GLU A 152 -17.54 0.22 6.44
CA GLU A 152 -16.20 0.51 6.96
C GLU A 152 -15.94 -0.11 8.34
N ALA A 153 -14.77 -0.73 8.52
CA ALA A 153 -14.42 -1.47 9.72
C ALA A 153 -13.75 -0.61 10.80
N PHE A 154 -13.05 0.46 10.42
CA PHE A 154 -12.18 1.20 11.34
C PHE A 154 -11.99 2.70 11.06
N ARG A 155 -12.33 3.23 9.87
CA ARG A 155 -12.11 4.67 9.57
C ARG A 155 -12.82 5.60 10.55
N CYS A 156 -14.03 5.27 11.00
CA CYS A 156 -14.72 5.99 12.08
C CYS A 156 -13.88 6.08 13.37
N ARG A 157 -13.27 4.97 13.79
CA ARG A 157 -12.38 4.93 14.95
C ARG A 157 -11.11 5.75 14.73
N PHE A 158 -10.47 5.62 13.58
CA PHE A 158 -9.29 6.42 13.24
C PHE A 158 -9.58 7.92 13.38
N LEU A 159 -10.68 8.39 12.77
CA LEU A 159 -11.09 9.80 12.84
C LEU A 159 -11.30 10.25 14.29
N ALA A 160 -12.05 9.47 15.06
CA ALA A 160 -12.35 9.79 16.46
C ALA A 160 -11.10 9.85 17.33
N GLU A 161 -10.20 8.87 17.22
CA GLU A 161 -8.99 8.78 18.04
C GLU A 161 -7.98 9.88 17.70
N GLN A 162 -7.82 10.24 16.42
CA GLN A 162 -6.96 11.35 15.99
C GLN A 162 -7.47 12.70 16.53
N LEU A 163 -8.76 12.98 16.38
CA LEU A 163 -9.37 14.21 16.90
C LEU A 163 -9.32 14.27 18.43
N GLN A 164 -9.55 13.14 19.10
CA GLN A 164 -9.44 13.05 20.56
C GLN A 164 -8.02 13.33 21.05
N ALA A 165 -7.00 12.71 20.43
CA ALA A 165 -5.60 12.91 20.78
C ALA A 165 -5.19 14.39 20.67
N MET A 166 -5.56 15.06 19.57
CA MET A 166 -5.29 16.49 19.40
C MET A 166 -6.02 17.36 20.42
N SER A 167 -7.32 17.10 20.65
CA SER A 167 -8.13 17.91 21.57
C SER A 167 -7.65 17.84 23.02
N THR A 168 -7.15 16.67 23.44
CA THR A 168 -6.68 16.43 24.81
C THR A 168 -5.28 17.01 25.03
N ALA A 169 -4.47 17.11 23.98
CA ALA A 169 -3.08 17.56 24.05
C ALA A 169 -2.88 19.09 24.12
N ASN A 170 -3.96 19.89 24.03
CA ASN A 170 -3.95 21.36 24.04
C ASN A 170 -2.92 21.99 23.09
N LEU A 171 -3.06 21.68 21.80
CA LEU A 171 -2.15 22.09 20.74
C LEU A 171 -2.64 23.35 20.01
N PRO A 172 -1.75 24.13 19.35
CA PRO A 172 -2.14 25.31 18.56
C PRO A 172 -2.76 24.93 17.20
N VAL A 173 -3.63 23.93 17.18
CA VAL A 173 -4.33 23.46 15.97
C VAL A 173 -5.60 24.27 15.78
N GLU A 174 -5.70 24.99 14.67
CA GLU A 174 -6.89 25.80 14.33
C GLU A 174 -7.84 25.09 13.36
N ARG A 175 -7.30 24.19 12.53
CA ARG A 175 -8.04 23.56 11.42
C ARG A 175 -7.65 22.10 11.25
N TYR A 176 -8.64 21.30 10.87
CA TYR A 176 -8.47 19.91 10.50
C TYR A 176 -9.21 19.63 9.20
N TYR A 177 -8.51 19.02 8.25
CA TYR A 177 -9.04 18.60 6.96
C TYR A 177 -8.83 17.09 6.82
N HIS A 178 -9.93 16.36 6.64
CA HIS A 178 -9.88 14.91 6.45
C HIS A 178 -9.49 14.56 5.01
N TRP A 179 -8.50 13.68 4.85
CA TRP A 179 -8.18 13.07 3.55
C TRP A 179 -8.94 11.74 3.43
N CYS A 180 -9.90 11.59 2.52
CA CYS A 180 -10.37 12.56 1.53
C CYS A 180 -11.89 12.64 1.48
N PHE A 181 -12.41 13.59 0.70
CA PHE A 181 -13.86 13.79 0.62
C PHE A 181 -14.55 12.63 -0.11
N VAL A 182 -14.08 12.27 -1.30
CA VAL A 182 -14.64 11.20 -2.16
C VAL A 182 -13.53 10.21 -2.49
N ASP A 183 -13.86 8.92 -2.56
CA ASP A 183 -12.94 7.90 -3.06
C ASP A 183 -12.37 8.35 -4.41
N ASN A 184 -11.04 8.41 -4.48
CA ASN A 184 -10.32 8.99 -5.60
C ASN A 184 -9.25 8.01 -6.12
N TRP A 185 -8.52 8.44 -7.14
CA TRP A 185 -7.37 7.69 -7.65
C TRP A 185 -6.15 7.96 -6.75
N GLU A 186 -5.74 6.96 -5.99
CA GLU A 186 -4.69 7.02 -4.96
C GLU A 186 -3.32 6.68 -5.56
N TRP A 187 -2.89 7.48 -6.53
CA TRP A 187 -1.53 7.48 -7.03
C TRP A 187 -1.05 6.10 -7.52
N ASN A 188 0.00 5.56 -6.88
CA ASN A 188 0.60 4.29 -7.25
C ASN A 188 -0.28 3.08 -6.88
N GLU A 189 -1.25 3.27 -5.98
CA GLU A 189 -2.18 2.23 -5.55
C GLU A 189 -3.48 2.23 -6.38
N GLY A 190 -3.62 3.19 -7.29
CA GLY A 190 -4.75 3.25 -8.22
C GLY A 190 -6.07 3.45 -7.49
N ASP A 191 -7.08 2.67 -7.87
CA ASP A 191 -8.44 2.85 -7.36
C ASP A 191 -8.78 1.89 -6.21
N GLU A 192 -7.82 1.05 -5.78
CA GLU A 192 -8.05 0.02 -4.78
C GLU A 192 -8.21 0.57 -3.36
N PRO A 193 -7.35 1.47 -2.84
CA PRO A 193 -7.54 1.99 -1.50
C PRO A 193 -8.61 3.10 -1.48
N HIS A 194 -9.61 2.90 -0.65
CA HIS A 194 -10.69 3.85 -0.44
C HIS A 194 -10.34 4.75 0.75
N PHE A 195 -9.95 6.00 0.53
CA PHE A 195 -9.74 6.99 1.60
C PHE A 195 -10.97 7.89 1.84
N GLY A 196 -11.93 7.90 0.91
CA GLY A 196 -13.04 8.83 0.92
C GLY A 196 -14.02 8.56 2.04
N ILE A 197 -14.55 9.62 2.65
CA ILE A 197 -15.75 9.57 3.51
C ILE A 197 -17.06 9.51 2.70
N VAL A 198 -16.95 9.68 1.39
CA VAL A 198 -18.02 9.47 0.40
C VAL A 198 -17.52 8.41 -0.60
N ALA A 199 -18.28 7.33 -0.73
CA ALA A 199 -18.07 6.33 -1.77
C ALA A 199 -18.46 6.89 -3.14
N MET A 200 -17.76 6.47 -4.19
CA MET A 200 -18.11 6.81 -5.57
C MET A 200 -18.10 5.55 -6.43
N ASP A 201 -19.25 5.23 -7.02
CA ASP A 201 -19.32 4.28 -8.11
C ASP A 201 -18.72 4.93 -9.36
N ARG A 202 -17.71 4.29 -9.95
CA ARG A 202 -16.92 4.88 -11.04
C ARG A 202 -17.55 4.72 -12.41
N ASP A 203 -18.45 3.77 -12.57
CA ASP A 203 -19.14 3.52 -13.84
C ASP A 203 -20.32 4.49 -14.00
N THR A 204 -21.03 4.75 -12.90
CA THR A 204 -22.23 5.61 -12.87
C THR A 204 -21.94 7.03 -12.39
N GLY A 205 -20.90 7.21 -11.57
CA GLY A 205 -20.62 8.48 -10.88
C GLY A 205 -21.46 8.68 -9.61
N ASP A 206 -22.27 7.70 -9.22
CA ASP A 206 -23.14 7.79 -8.04
C ASP A 206 -22.32 7.87 -6.75
N ARG A 207 -22.82 8.65 -5.80
CA ARG A 207 -22.11 8.96 -4.55
C ARG A 207 -22.92 8.60 -3.33
N THR A 208 -22.30 7.89 -2.39
CA THR A 208 -22.94 7.46 -1.15
C THR A 208 -22.09 7.88 0.06
N VAL A 209 -22.69 8.62 0.99
CA VAL A 209 -22.01 9.04 2.23
C VAL A 209 -21.81 7.83 3.13
N LYS A 210 -20.54 7.53 3.45
CA LYS A 210 -20.15 6.42 4.32
C LYS A 210 -20.42 6.74 5.80
N PRO A 211 -20.44 5.74 6.71
CA PRO A 211 -20.58 5.98 8.15
C PRO A 211 -19.63 7.05 8.71
N SER A 212 -18.37 7.08 8.29
CA SER A 212 -17.36 8.09 8.65
C SER A 212 -17.74 9.49 8.20
N GLY A 213 -18.34 9.63 7.01
CA GLY A 213 -18.86 10.91 6.53
C GLY A 213 -19.99 11.45 7.41
N ARG A 214 -20.88 10.55 7.86
CA ARG A 214 -21.97 10.91 8.80
C ARG A 214 -21.43 11.25 10.18
N LEU A 215 -20.50 10.45 10.70
CA LEU A 215 -19.80 10.74 11.95
C LEU A 215 -19.10 12.10 11.91
N TYR A 216 -18.34 12.38 10.84
CA TYR A 216 -17.62 13.63 10.70
C TYR A 216 -18.57 14.83 10.62
N ALA A 217 -19.69 14.69 9.89
CA ALA A 217 -20.74 15.70 9.86
C ALA A 217 -21.35 15.96 11.25
N ASP A 218 -21.61 14.91 12.04
CA ASP A 218 -22.13 15.05 13.40
C ASP A 218 -21.12 15.74 14.33
N ILE A 219 -19.84 15.38 14.25
CA ILE A 219 -18.75 16.03 15.00
C ILE A 219 -18.70 17.52 14.68
N ILE A 220 -18.78 17.90 13.39
CA ILE A 220 -18.77 19.30 12.96
C ILE A 220 -19.99 20.03 13.51
N ALA A 221 -21.19 19.46 13.34
CA ALA A 221 -22.45 20.09 13.75
C ALA A 221 -22.51 20.33 15.26
N ARG A 222 -21.98 19.39 16.05
CA ARG A 222 -21.98 19.45 17.52
C ARG A 222 -20.72 20.06 18.11
N ARG A 223 -19.74 20.42 17.27
CA ARG A 223 -18.40 20.89 17.67
C ARG A 223 -17.72 19.94 18.66
N GLY A 224 -17.88 18.64 18.46
CA GLY A 224 -17.32 17.60 19.33
C GLY A 224 -17.94 16.23 19.12
N LEU A 225 -17.24 15.20 19.60
CA LEU A 225 -17.72 13.81 19.53
C LEU A 225 -18.63 13.49 20.71
N THR A 226 -19.89 13.17 20.44
CA THR A 226 -20.86 12.80 21.49
C THR A 226 -20.80 11.31 21.82
N ARG A 227 -21.26 10.95 23.01
CA ARG A 227 -21.33 9.54 23.44
C ARG A 227 -22.19 8.69 22.50
N ALA A 228 -23.35 9.21 22.07
CA ALA A 228 -24.24 8.52 21.14
C ALA A 228 -23.55 8.25 19.79
N ALA A 229 -22.89 9.26 19.20
CA ALA A 229 -22.15 9.09 17.95
C ALA A 229 -20.96 8.12 18.12
N TYR A 230 -20.29 8.14 19.28
CA TYR A 230 -19.24 7.16 19.58
C TYR A 230 -19.80 5.73 19.60
N GLU A 231 -20.92 5.50 20.30
CA GLU A 231 -21.55 4.18 20.40
C GLU A 231 -22.08 3.68 19.05
N GLU A 232 -22.60 4.57 18.22
CA GLU A 232 -23.14 4.25 16.90
C GLU A 232 -22.04 3.95 15.87
N TYR A 233 -21.02 4.81 15.77
CA TYR A 233 -20.06 4.77 14.66
C TYR A 233 -18.70 4.18 15.05
N VAL A 234 -18.25 4.35 16.30
CA VAL A 234 -16.87 4.06 16.71
C VAL A 234 -16.76 2.76 17.50
N ALA A 235 -17.67 2.53 18.45
CA ALA A 235 -17.65 1.33 19.30
C ALA A 235 -17.70 0.01 18.50
N PRO A 236 -18.44 -0.10 17.38
CA PRO A 236 -18.45 -1.32 16.55
C PRO A 236 -17.15 -1.54 15.75
N SER A 237 -16.26 -0.55 15.68
CA SER A 237 -15.05 -0.63 14.85
C SER A 237 -14.04 -1.64 15.37
N SER A 238 -13.40 -2.37 14.46
CA SER A 238 -12.33 -3.33 14.74
C SER A 238 -11.00 -2.86 14.16
N THR A 239 -9.89 -3.15 14.84
CA THR A 239 -8.54 -2.84 14.34
C THR A 239 -7.79 -4.13 14.00
N ARG A 240 -6.99 -4.09 12.93
CA ARG A 240 -6.03 -5.16 12.61
C ARG A 240 -4.66 -4.77 13.16
N CYS A 241 -3.87 -5.73 13.63
CA CYS A 241 -2.51 -5.48 14.10
C CYS A 241 -1.45 -6.05 13.15
N SER A 242 -0.28 -5.42 13.10
CA SER A 242 0.90 -5.94 12.42
C SER A 242 1.36 -7.25 13.10
N THR A 243 1.85 -8.20 12.32
CA THR A 243 2.34 -9.48 12.86
C THR A 243 3.65 -9.27 13.62
N ALA A 244 3.71 -9.66 14.89
CA ALA A 244 4.91 -9.52 15.71
C ALA A 244 5.87 -10.71 15.59
N ARG A 245 7.14 -10.45 15.27
CA ARG A 245 8.29 -11.20 15.83
C ARG A 245 9.44 -10.23 16.09
N LEU A 246 9.45 -9.63 17.28
CA LEU A 246 10.73 -9.35 17.94
C LEU A 246 11.25 -10.72 18.42
N ARG A 247 12.45 -11.11 18.01
CA ARG A 247 13.16 -12.21 18.68
C ARG A 247 13.37 -11.76 20.13
N GLU A 248 12.67 -12.38 21.07
CA GLU A 248 13.07 -12.26 22.47
C GLU A 248 14.46 -12.92 22.64
N PRO A 249 15.38 -12.31 23.41
CA PRO A 249 16.58 -13.00 23.84
C PRO A 249 16.15 -14.14 24.77
N ALA A 250 16.63 -15.35 24.49
CA ALA A 250 16.40 -16.52 25.33
C ALA A 250 16.85 -16.22 26.77
N HIS A 251 15.93 -16.32 27.73
CA HIS A 251 16.28 -16.45 29.13
C HIS A 251 15.70 -17.77 29.65
N PRO A 252 16.49 -18.58 30.38
CA PRO A 252 16.07 -19.89 30.82
C PRO A 252 15.20 -19.74 32.06
N LEU A 253 14.13 -20.53 32.09
CA LEU A 253 13.33 -21.04 33.21
C LEU A 253 11.85 -20.96 32.82
N GLY A 254 11.40 -22.08 32.24
CA GLY A 254 10.03 -22.27 31.80
C GLY A 254 9.06 -22.25 32.96
N LEU A 255 8.03 -21.43 32.83
CA LEU A 255 6.75 -21.58 33.50
C LEU A 255 5.67 -21.16 32.51
N SER A 256 4.91 -22.16 32.07
CA SER A 256 3.81 -22.05 31.12
C SER A 256 2.54 -21.54 31.81
N PHE A 257 1.97 -20.45 31.31
CA PHE A 257 0.58 -20.09 31.57
C PHE A 257 -0.23 -20.35 30.29
N LEU A 258 -1.21 -21.25 30.41
CA LEU A 258 -2.17 -21.61 29.38
C LEU A 258 -3.00 -20.37 28.99
N ARG A 259 -2.93 -19.97 27.72
CA ARG A 259 -3.91 -19.09 27.07
C ARG A 259 -4.46 -19.82 25.85
N ALA A 260 -5.78 -19.83 25.74
CA ALA A 260 -6.53 -20.55 24.72
C ALA A 260 -6.05 -20.19 23.30
N GLU A 261 -5.55 -21.21 22.58
CA GLU A 261 -5.14 -21.12 21.18
C GLU A 261 -6.39 -21.24 20.30
N HIS A 262 -6.76 -20.17 19.60
CA HIS A 262 -7.39 -20.34 18.30
C HIS A 262 -6.27 -20.46 17.27
N VAL A 263 -6.03 -21.69 16.82
CA VAL A 263 -5.12 -21.99 15.71
C VAL A 263 -5.84 -21.58 14.42
N CYS A 264 -5.53 -20.40 13.90
CA CYS A 264 -5.79 -20.09 12.48
C CYS A 264 -4.68 -20.74 11.66
N GLU A 265 -5.03 -21.71 10.83
CA GLU A 265 -4.10 -22.45 9.98
C GLU A 265 -3.40 -21.50 8.98
N GLU A 266 -2.06 -21.47 9.02
CA GLU A 266 -1.20 -20.60 8.22
C GLU A 266 -1.25 -20.99 6.72
N ARG A 267 -2.19 -20.44 5.95
CA ARG A 267 -2.23 -20.68 4.49
C ARG A 267 -1.13 -19.87 3.79
N ARG A 268 -0.13 -20.56 3.22
CA ARG A 268 0.80 -20.01 2.23
C ARG A 268 0.18 -20.12 0.84
N VAL A 269 0.42 -19.13 0.00
CA VAL A 269 -0.01 -19.10 -1.39
C VAL A 269 1.21 -19.33 -2.29
N ARG A 270 1.04 -20.16 -3.30
CA ARG A 270 2.03 -20.42 -4.34
C ARG A 270 1.63 -19.67 -5.60
N VAL A 271 2.49 -18.77 -6.04
CA VAL A 271 2.21 -17.90 -7.19
C VAL A 271 3.11 -18.28 -8.35
N LEU A 272 2.52 -18.49 -9.52
CA LEU A 272 3.22 -18.59 -10.79
C LEU A 272 3.26 -17.21 -11.47
N GLY A 273 4.43 -16.57 -11.48
CA GLY A 273 4.69 -15.36 -12.26
C GLY A 273 5.15 -15.68 -13.68
N VAL A 274 4.59 -14.98 -14.67
CA VAL A 274 4.90 -15.16 -16.10
C VAL A 274 5.21 -13.81 -16.75
N ASP A 275 6.43 -13.65 -17.25
CA ASP A 275 6.87 -12.54 -18.11
C ASP A 275 6.79 -12.99 -19.58
N PRO A 276 5.69 -12.68 -20.29
CA PRO A 276 5.36 -13.31 -21.55
C PRO A 276 6.22 -12.77 -22.69
N GLY A 277 6.80 -13.69 -23.47
CA GLY A 277 7.47 -13.34 -24.71
C GLY A 277 7.51 -14.52 -25.64
N LEU A 278 7.26 -14.27 -26.93
CA LEU A 278 7.15 -15.35 -27.91
C LEU A 278 8.48 -16.10 -28.06
N THR A 279 9.63 -15.43 -27.95
CA THR A 279 10.98 -16.06 -28.07
C THR A 279 11.53 -16.51 -26.73
N ARG A 280 11.31 -15.71 -25.69
CA ARG A 280 11.71 -15.99 -24.32
C ARG A 280 10.54 -15.62 -23.42
N CYS A 281 10.03 -16.59 -22.70
CA CYS A 281 8.99 -16.39 -21.70
C CYS A 281 9.60 -16.70 -20.34
N GLY A 282 9.72 -15.68 -19.49
CA GLY A 282 10.14 -15.86 -18.11
C GLY A 282 9.05 -16.56 -17.31
N ILE A 283 9.43 -17.53 -16.48
CA ILE A 283 8.50 -18.25 -15.62
C ILE A 283 9.11 -18.47 -14.24
N GLY A 284 8.35 -18.19 -13.18
CA GLY A 284 8.86 -18.27 -11.81
C GLY A 284 7.77 -18.60 -10.82
N VAL A 285 8.05 -19.52 -9.91
CA VAL A 285 7.14 -19.90 -8.82
C VAL A 285 7.75 -19.47 -7.50
N VAL A 286 6.98 -18.73 -6.72
CA VAL A 286 7.32 -18.38 -5.35
C VAL A 286 6.21 -18.84 -4.41
N GLU A 287 6.60 -19.15 -3.18
CA GLU A 287 5.67 -19.47 -2.10
C GLU A 287 5.83 -18.41 -1.00
N GLY A 288 4.72 -17.84 -0.55
CA GLY A 288 4.75 -16.87 0.52
C GLY A 288 3.39 -16.69 1.17
N GLY A 289 3.38 -15.95 2.27
CA GLY A 289 2.17 -15.63 3.01
C GLY A 289 2.34 -14.28 3.68
N ILE A 290 1.24 -13.72 4.17
CA ILE A 290 1.23 -12.40 4.79
C ILE A 290 2.22 -12.39 5.98
N GLY A 291 3.18 -11.46 5.96
CA GLY A 291 4.20 -11.34 7.01
C GLY A 291 5.25 -12.46 7.02
N GLN A 292 5.27 -13.34 6.02
CA GLN A 292 6.23 -14.44 5.90
C GLN A 292 7.26 -14.14 4.80
N PRO A 293 8.51 -14.63 4.94
CA PRO A 293 9.49 -14.53 3.87
C PRO A 293 9.01 -15.25 2.61
N VAL A 294 9.12 -14.57 1.45
CA VAL A 294 8.87 -15.19 0.15
C VAL A 294 10.00 -16.15 -0.16
N ARG A 295 9.66 -17.37 -0.58
CA ARG A 295 10.61 -18.43 -0.93
C ARG A 295 10.54 -18.71 -2.42
N LEU A 296 11.70 -18.87 -3.03
CA LEU A 296 11.78 -19.42 -4.38
C LEU A 296 11.37 -20.89 -4.35
N VAL A 297 10.43 -21.28 -5.23
CA VAL A 297 10.08 -22.68 -5.49
C VAL A 297 10.77 -23.16 -6.77
N ALA A 298 10.61 -22.40 -7.85
CA ALA A 298 11.23 -22.70 -9.14
C ALA A 298 11.39 -21.43 -9.98
N VAL A 299 12.37 -21.40 -10.89
CA VAL A 299 12.52 -20.33 -11.87
C VAL A 299 13.12 -20.87 -13.16
N GLY A 300 12.62 -20.40 -14.29
CA GLY A 300 13.03 -20.84 -15.61
C GLY A 300 12.74 -19.82 -16.69
N VAL A 301 13.13 -20.17 -17.92
CA VAL A 301 12.78 -19.41 -19.12
C VAL A 301 12.46 -20.40 -20.21
N ILE A 302 11.23 -20.36 -20.71
CA ILE A 302 10.82 -21.12 -21.87
C ILE A 302 11.38 -20.41 -23.10
N ARG A 303 12.10 -21.15 -23.94
CA ARG A 303 12.72 -20.63 -25.16
C ARG A 303 12.10 -21.31 -26.36
N THR A 304 11.64 -20.53 -27.33
CA THR A 304 11.18 -21.06 -28.62
C THR A 304 12.11 -20.56 -29.73
N PRO A 305 12.50 -21.41 -30.70
CA PRO A 305 13.30 -20.98 -31.84
C PRO A 305 12.58 -19.90 -32.66
N VAL A 306 13.33 -18.87 -33.07
CA VAL A 306 12.78 -17.77 -33.89
C VAL A 306 12.42 -18.23 -35.31
N ALA A 307 13.00 -19.35 -35.76
CA ALA A 307 12.76 -19.93 -37.07
C ALA A 307 11.42 -20.67 -37.19
N ASP A 308 10.82 -21.06 -36.07
CA ASP A 308 9.58 -21.83 -36.04
C ASP A 308 8.37 -20.94 -36.30
N ASP A 309 7.30 -21.52 -36.83
CA ASP A 309 6.05 -20.80 -37.07
C ASP A 309 5.46 -20.27 -35.75
N PRO A 310 4.89 -19.04 -35.70
CA PRO A 310 4.30 -18.50 -34.48
C PRO A 310 3.29 -19.44 -33.79
N ALA A 311 2.51 -20.23 -34.55
CA ALA A 311 1.56 -21.17 -33.98
C ALA A 311 2.25 -22.32 -33.24
N GLU A 312 3.34 -22.86 -33.79
CA GLU A 312 4.15 -23.91 -33.15
C GLU A 312 4.84 -23.40 -31.88
N ARG A 313 5.28 -22.14 -31.91
CA ARG A 313 5.88 -21.48 -30.74
C ARG A 313 4.87 -21.25 -29.62
N LEU A 314 3.63 -20.86 -29.95
CA LEU A 314 2.55 -20.76 -28.98
C LEU A 314 2.16 -22.14 -28.42
N LEU A 315 2.15 -23.18 -29.25
CA LEU A 315 1.93 -24.56 -28.79
C LEU A 315 3.02 -25.02 -27.81
N THR A 316 4.27 -24.66 -28.08
CA THR A 316 5.40 -24.94 -27.18
C THR A 316 5.22 -24.21 -25.85
N LEU A 317 4.88 -22.92 -25.88
CA LEU A 317 4.58 -22.15 -24.66
C LEU A 317 3.44 -22.77 -23.86
N GLN A 318 2.35 -23.19 -24.51
CA GLN A 318 1.22 -23.85 -23.85
C GLN A 318 1.66 -25.14 -23.17
N THR A 319 2.40 -25.98 -23.88
CA THR A 319 2.85 -27.29 -23.38
C THR A 319 3.75 -27.13 -22.15
N GLU A 320 4.69 -26.20 -22.20
CA GLU A 320 5.61 -25.93 -21.09
C GLU A 320 4.90 -25.25 -19.90
N ILE A 321 3.99 -24.32 -20.14
CA ILE A 321 3.19 -23.69 -19.06
C ILE A 321 2.29 -24.74 -18.38
N ASP A 322 1.64 -25.61 -19.15
CA ASP A 322 0.83 -26.70 -18.61
C ASP A 322 1.67 -27.65 -17.75
N GLN A 323 2.91 -27.95 -18.16
CA GLN A 323 3.86 -28.73 -17.37
C GLN A 323 4.21 -28.03 -16.06
N TRP A 324 4.50 -26.73 -16.09
CA TRP A 324 4.80 -25.94 -14.88
C TRP A 324 3.62 -25.86 -13.91
N MET A 325 2.39 -25.69 -14.42
CA MET A 325 1.18 -25.71 -13.60
C MET A 325 0.98 -27.08 -12.95
N SER A 326 1.22 -28.17 -13.67
CA SER A 326 1.15 -29.54 -13.15
C SER A 326 2.20 -29.81 -12.07
N ASP A 327 3.47 -29.45 -12.32
CA ASP A 327 4.60 -29.76 -11.45
C ASP A 327 4.60 -28.94 -10.16
N HIS A 328 4.21 -27.67 -10.27
CA HIS A 328 4.30 -26.74 -9.15
C HIS A 328 2.96 -26.45 -8.49
N ARG A 329 1.82 -26.76 -9.12
CA ARG A 329 0.46 -26.56 -8.58
C ARG A 329 0.28 -25.18 -7.95
N PRO A 330 0.42 -24.10 -8.73
CA PRO A 330 0.22 -22.76 -8.20
C PRO A 330 -1.23 -22.58 -7.76
N ASP A 331 -1.42 -21.75 -6.74
CA ASP A 331 -2.73 -21.29 -6.30
C ASP A 331 -3.22 -20.09 -7.13
N VAL A 332 -2.29 -19.30 -7.68
CA VAL A 332 -2.58 -18.10 -8.48
C VAL A 332 -1.56 -17.93 -9.62
N VAL A 333 -2.00 -17.40 -10.76
CA VAL A 333 -1.14 -17.02 -11.89
C VAL A 333 -1.08 -15.49 -12.03
N ALA A 334 0.12 -14.94 -12.02
CA ALA A 334 0.40 -13.51 -12.18
C ALA A 334 1.13 -13.26 -13.52
N VAL A 335 0.59 -12.40 -14.39
CA VAL A 335 1.13 -12.16 -15.74
C VAL A 335 1.48 -10.69 -15.93
N GLU A 336 2.56 -10.38 -16.65
CA GLU A 336 2.85 -8.99 -17.01
C GLU A 336 1.78 -8.43 -17.96
N ARG A 337 1.31 -7.21 -17.68
CA ARG A 337 0.38 -6.48 -18.53
C ARG A 337 1.12 -5.85 -19.70
N VAL A 338 0.74 -6.23 -20.92
CA VAL A 338 1.32 -5.66 -22.16
C VAL A 338 0.81 -4.23 -22.38
N PHE A 339 1.74 -3.26 -22.49
CA PHE A 339 1.43 -1.87 -22.86
C PHE A 339 1.88 -1.54 -24.28
N ALA A 340 1.00 -0.89 -25.04
CA ALA A 340 1.34 -0.31 -26.34
C ALA A 340 2.05 1.04 -26.15
N LYS A 341 3.38 1.06 -26.08
CA LYS A 341 4.17 2.29 -26.35
C LYS A 341 5.35 2.02 -27.29
N ALA A 342 5.35 2.78 -28.39
CA ALA A 342 6.45 3.14 -29.30
C ALA A 342 7.22 2.05 -30.08
N ASN A 343 7.07 0.74 -29.82
CA ASN A 343 7.70 -0.30 -30.65
C ASN A 343 6.67 -1.29 -31.21
N ILE A 344 6.19 -1.01 -32.43
CA ILE A 344 5.17 -1.83 -33.14
C ILE A 344 5.74 -3.19 -33.56
N LYS A 345 7.07 -3.30 -33.73
CA LYS A 345 7.74 -4.56 -34.08
C LYS A 345 7.82 -5.49 -32.86
N GLY A 346 7.07 -6.59 -32.90
CA GLY A 346 7.11 -7.66 -31.88
C GLY A 346 5.97 -7.62 -30.85
N ILE A 347 5.22 -6.51 -30.75
CA ILE A 347 4.12 -6.37 -29.79
C ILE A 347 3.01 -7.41 -30.00
N MET A 348 2.72 -7.75 -31.26
CA MET A 348 1.72 -8.77 -31.59
C MET A 348 2.15 -10.15 -31.07
N GLY A 349 3.43 -10.50 -31.18
CA GLY A 349 3.96 -11.76 -30.67
C GLY A 349 3.92 -11.84 -29.14
N THR A 350 4.25 -10.75 -28.45
CA THR A 350 4.12 -10.66 -26.98
C THR A 350 2.66 -10.74 -26.54
N ALA A 351 1.75 -10.07 -27.23
CA ALA A 351 0.31 -10.13 -26.94
C ALA A 351 -0.25 -11.56 -27.12
N GLN A 352 0.13 -12.24 -28.22
CA GLN A 352 -0.21 -13.64 -28.45
C GLN A 352 0.36 -14.56 -27.36
N ALA A 353 1.63 -14.38 -27.00
CA ALA A 353 2.27 -15.17 -25.94
C ALA A 353 1.61 -14.94 -24.57
N SER A 354 1.13 -13.72 -24.30
CA SER A 354 0.42 -13.38 -23.04
C SER A 354 -0.90 -14.11 -22.90
N ALA A 355 -1.59 -14.40 -24.01
CA ALA A 355 -2.86 -15.13 -23.99
C ALA A 355 -2.71 -16.58 -23.48
N VAL A 356 -1.53 -17.18 -23.65
CA VAL A 356 -1.26 -18.57 -23.28
C VAL A 356 -1.39 -18.81 -21.77
N PRO A 357 -0.64 -18.15 -20.86
CA PRO A 357 -0.80 -18.34 -19.42
C PRO A 357 -2.19 -17.90 -18.92
N MET A 358 -2.82 -16.93 -19.58
CA MET A 358 -4.18 -16.50 -19.23
C MET A 358 -5.21 -17.61 -19.51
N LEU A 359 -5.12 -18.24 -20.69
CA LEU A 359 -5.97 -19.37 -21.05
C LEU A 359 -5.70 -20.56 -20.15
N ALA A 360 -4.43 -20.84 -19.85
CA ALA A 360 -4.01 -21.94 -19.00
C ALA A 360 -4.58 -21.80 -17.56
N ALA A 361 -4.46 -20.61 -16.95
CA ALA A 361 -5.07 -20.31 -15.65
C ALA A 361 -6.60 -20.47 -15.66
N ALA A 362 -7.27 -19.96 -16.71
CA ALA A 362 -8.72 -20.07 -16.84
C ALA A 362 -9.20 -21.52 -17.01
N ARG A 363 -8.44 -22.35 -17.76
CA ARG A 363 -8.74 -23.78 -17.95
C ARG A 363 -8.66 -24.56 -16.65
N ASP A 364 -7.71 -24.21 -15.79
CA ASP A 364 -7.48 -24.90 -14.50
C ASP A 364 -8.29 -24.28 -13.35
N GLY A 365 -9.09 -23.24 -13.63
CA GLY A 365 -9.91 -22.56 -12.63
C GLY A 365 -9.09 -21.76 -11.61
N LEU A 366 -7.85 -21.39 -11.96
CA LEU A 366 -6.97 -20.62 -11.10
C LEU A 366 -7.24 -19.11 -11.25
N PRO A 367 -7.19 -18.34 -10.15
CA PRO A 367 -7.15 -16.89 -10.22
C PRO A 367 -6.03 -16.40 -11.13
N LEU A 368 -6.35 -15.44 -12.00
CA LEU A 368 -5.44 -14.79 -12.92
C LEU A 368 -5.38 -13.29 -12.59
N VAL A 369 -4.18 -12.77 -12.34
CA VAL A 369 -3.96 -11.36 -12.06
C VAL A 369 -2.91 -10.80 -13.02
N MET A 370 -3.11 -9.57 -13.48
CA MET A 370 -2.16 -8.89 -14.37
C MET A 370 -1.57 -7.66 -13.71
N TYR A 371 -0.26 -7.50 -13.78
CA TYR A 371 0.45 -6.34 -13.22
C TYR A 371 1.19 -5.56 -14.27
N THR A 372 1.18 -4.24 -14.13
CA THR A 372 1.96 -3.34 -14.96
C THR A 372 3.44 -3.35 -14.56
N PRO A 373 4.37 -3.01 -15.49
CA PRO A 373 5.79 -2.92 -15.15
C PRO A 373 6.06 -1.95 -13.99
N THR A 374 5.30 -0.86 -13.91
CA THR A 374 5.43 0.15 -12.85
C THR A 374 4.99 -0.40 -11.49
N GLU A 375 3.92 -1.17 -11.43
CA GLU A 375 3.46 -1.81 -10.18
C GLU A 375 4.46 -2.83 -9.66
N VAL A 376 5.00 -3.67 -10.55
CA VAL A 376 6.03 -4.66 -10.19
C VAL A 376 7.27 -3.95 -9.63
N LYS A 377 7.74 -2.91 -10.33
CA LYS A 377 8.88 -2.10 -9.89
C LYS A 377 8.63 -1.43 -8.55
N ALA A 378 7.45 -0.82 -8.36
CA ALA A 378 7.07 -0.18 -7.10
C ALA A 378 7.03 -1.20 -5.97
N SER A 379 6.37 -2.34 -6.17
CA SER A 379 6.25 -3.40 -5.18
C SER A 379 7.62 -3.95 -4.76
N VAL A 380 8.51 -4.23 -5.72
CA VAL A 380 9.77 -4.93 -5.46
C VAL A 380 10.88 -3.99 -4.97
N THR A 381 10.89 -2.73 -5.43
CA THR A 381 12.00 -1.80 -5.19
C THR A 381 11.63 -0.56 -4.37
N GLY A 382 10.34 -0.33 -4.12
CA GLY A 382 9.82 0.92 -3.55
C GLY A 382 9.76 2.09 -4.54
N ASN A 383 10.13 1.89 -5.81
CA ASN A 383 10.13 2.93 -6.84
C ASN A 383 9.62 2.39 -8.19
N GLY A 384 8.46 2.86 -8.65
CA GLY A 384 7.86 2.46 -9.93
C GLY A 384 8.68 2.83 -11.18
N ARG A 385 9.70 3.68 -11.04
CA ARG A 385 10.64 4.06 -12.10
C ARG A 385 11.99 3.35 -12.00
N ALA A 386 12.12 2.34 -11.15
CA ALA A 386 13.37 1.60 -11.00
C ALA A 386 13.87 0.99 -12.33
N GLU A 387 15.19 0.99 -12.50
CA GLU A 387 15.87 0.37 -13.63
C GLU A 387 15.87 -1.16 -13.52
N LYS A 388 15.93 -1.88 -14.65
CA LYS A 388 15.88 -3.36 -14.64
C LYS A 388 16.95 -4.00 -13.74
N ALA A 389 18.16 -3.44 -13.71
CA ALA A 389 19.23 -3.92 -12.85
C ALA A 389 18.88 -3.83 -11.35
N GLN A 390 18.14 -2.80 -10.95
CA GLN A 390 17.69 -2.62 -9.57
C GLN A 390 16.62 -3.65 -9.20
N VAL A 391 15.69 -3.94 -10.11
CA VAL A 391 14.68 -5.00 -9.91
C VAL A 391 15.36 -6.36 -9.73
N ILE A 392 16.30 -6.72 -10.60
CA ILE A 392 17.08 -7.98 -10.50
C ILE A 392 17.80 -8.07 -9.16
N SER A 393 18.47 -6.99 -8.73
CA SER A 393 19.17 -6.95 -7.44
C SER A 393 18.21 -7.17 -6.26
N MET A 394 17.04 -6.53 -6.29
CA MET A 394 16.02 -6.68 -5.26
C MET A 394 15.43 -8.09 -5.23
N VAL A 395 15.07 -8.67 -6.38
CA VAL A 395 14.59 -10.06 -6.47
C VAL A 395 15.60 -11.04 -5.88
N THR A 396 16.88 -10.88 -6.23
CA THR A 396 17.99 -11.68 -5.71
C THR A 396 18.05 -11.61 -4.18
N ARG A 397 17.92 -10.39 -3.62
CA ARG A 397 17.97 -10.15 -2.17
C ARG A 397 16.73 -10.68 -1.44
N ILE A 398 15.54 -10.47 -2.00
CA ILE A 398 14.25 -10.88 -1.41
C ILE A 398 14.21 -12.41 -1.28
N LEU A 399 14.57 -13.11 -2.37
CA LEU A 399 14.58 -14.57 -2.42
C LEU A 399 15.85 -15.21 -1.87
N ARG A 400 16.80 -14.39 -1.38
CA ARG A 400 18.09 -14.81 -0.80
C ARG A 400 18.90 -15.72 -1.75
N LEU A 401 18.93 -15.36 -3.02
CA LEU A 401 19.67 -16.10 -4.05
C LEU A 401 21.15 -15.74 -3.97
N GLU A 402 22.03 -16.75 -4.07
CA GLU A 402 23.48 -16.52 -4.13
C GLU A 402 23.90 -15.83 -5.43
N VAL A 403 23.19 -16.14 -6.52
CA VAL A 403 23.45 -15.61 -7.86
C VAL A 403 22.18 -14.97 -8.40
N ALA A 404 22.33 -13.81 -9.03
CA ALA A 404 21.21 -13.12 -9.66
C ALA A 404 20.58 -14.00 -10.77
N PRO A 405 19.25 -14.10 -10.84
CA PRO A 405 18.58 -14.90 -11.85
C PRO A 405 18.88 -14.34 -13.24
N LYS A 406 19.28 -15.24 -14.15
CA LYS A 406 19.60 -14.93 -15.55
C LYS A 406 18.92 -15.94 -16.47
N PRO A 407 18.40 -15.51 -17.63
CA PRO A 407 18.39 -14.14 -18.16
C PRO A 407 17.37 -13.24 -17.45
N ALA A 408 17.29 -11.95 -17.81
CA ALA A 408 16.47 -10.95 -17.12
C ALA A 408 14.98 -11.33 -17.00
N ASP A 409 14.44 -12.06 -17.98
CA ASP A 409 13.04 -12.51 -18.02
C ASP A 409 12.72 -13.43 -16.82
N ALA A 410 13.70 -14.21 -16.35
CA ALA A 410 13.56 -15.02 -15.14
C ALA A 410 13.38 -14.14 -13.89
N ALA A 411 14.09 -13.02 -13.82
CA ALA A 411 13.97 -12.07 -12.73
C ALA A 411 12.65 -11.30 -12.78
N ASP A 412 12.22 -10.90 -13.99
CA ASP A 412 10.96 -10.20 -14.23
C ASP A 412 9.76 -11.11 -13.86
N ALA A 413 9.81 -12.42 -14.19
CA ALA A 413 8.82 -13.41 -13.77
C ALA A 413 8.76 -13.61 -12.24
N LEU A 414 9.92 -13.69 -11.57
CA LEU A 414 9.96 -13.75 -10.11
C LEU A 414 9.46 -12.46 -9.45
N ALA A 415 9.75 -11.30 -10.04
CA ALA A 415 9.26 -10.02 -9.57
C ALA A 415 7.73 -9.93 -9.61
N LEU A 416 7.10 -10.45 -10.68
CA LEU A 416 5.64 -10.57 -10.80
C LEU A 416 5.05 -11.46 -9.71
N ALA A 417 5.67 -12.61 -9.47
CA ALA A 417 5.20 -13.55 -8.45
C ALA A 417 5.32 -12.95 -7.03
N ILE A 418 6.42 -12.25 -6.73
CA ILE A 418 6.63 -11.52 -5.46
C ILE A 418 5.60 -10.38 -5.32
N CYS A 419 5.39 -9.60 -6.38
CA CYS A 419 4.40 -8.53 -6.42
C CYS A 419 3.03 -9.06 -6.01
N HIS A 420 2.63 -10.20 -6.55
CA HIS A 420 1.38 -10.84 -6.19
C HIS A 420 1.36 -11.36 -4.75
N VAL A 421 2.42 -12.02 -4.25
CA VAL A 421 2.42 -12.47 -2.84
C VAL A 421 2.21 -11.29 -1.87
N TRP A 422 2.80 -10.14 -2.17
CA TRP A 422 2.68 -8.95 -1.32
C TRP A 422 1.36 -8.20 -1.50
N ARG A 423 0.77 -8.19 -2.71
CA ARG A 423 -0.51 -7.53 -2.99
C ARG A 423 -1.74 -8.45 -2.84
N GLY A 424 -1.69 -9.67 -3.37
CA GLY A 424 -2.76 -10.68 -3.36
C GLY A 424 -3.15 -11.18 -1.96
N GLY A 425 -2.22 -11.18 -1.00
CA GLY A 425 -2.55 -11.41 0.42
C GLY A 425 -3.57 -10.40 0.99
N ALA A 426 -3.71 -9.21 0.39
CA ALA A 426 -4.77 -8.26 0.73
C ALA A 426 -6.12 -8.64 0.09
N GLN A 427 -6.12 -9.13 -1.15
CA GLN A 427 -7.32 -9.43 -1.93
C GLN A 427 -7.99 -10.76 -1.55
N ASP A 428 -7.21 -11.82 -1.25
CA ASP A 428 -7.75 -13.11 -0.79
C ASP A 428 -8.48 -13.00 0.56
N ARG A 429 -8.13 -12.01 1.39
CA ARG A 429 -8.83 -11.74 2.67
C ARG A 429 -10.20 -11.12 2.45
N ILE A 430 -10.35 -10.27 1.43
CA ILE A 430 -11.62 -9.66 1.05
C ILE A 430 -12.55 -10.75 0.50
N ALA A 431 -12.04 -11.62 -0.39
CA ALA A 431 -12.81 -12.74 -0.93
C ALA A 431 -13.21 -13.78 0.12
N ASN A 432 -12.30 -14.14 1.05
CA ASN A 432 -12.61 -15.09 2.13
C ASN A 432 -13.52 -14.49 3.21
N ALA A 433 -13.43 -13.20 3.51
CA ALA A 433 -14.36 -12.51 4.41
C ALA A 433 -15.77 -12.43 3.79
N ALA A 434 -15.87 -12.15 2.48
CA ALA A 434 -17.13 -12.19 1.75
C ALA A 434 -17.74 -13.61 1.68
N ALA A 435 -16.90 -14.64 1.45
CA ALA A 435 -17.35 -16.04 1.43
C ALA A 435 -17.76 -16.57 2.82
N ALA A 436 -17.13 -16.09 3.89
CA ALA A 436 -17.50 -16.41 5.26
C ALA A 436 -18.84 -15.77 5.68
N GLN A 437 -19.14 -14.56 5.19
CA GLN A 437 -20.44 -13.91 5.37
C GLN A 437 -21.55 -14.56 4.53
N ALA A 438 -21.22 -15.18 3.40
CA ALA A 438 -22.16 -15.86 2.52
C ALA A 438 -22.55 -17.30 2.95
N ARG A 439 -21.96 -17.84 4.03
CA ARG A 439 -22.37 -19.15 4.58
C ARG A 439 -23.72 -19.02 5.29
N PRO A 440 -24.79 -19.70 4.83
CA PRO A 440 -26.04 -19.71 5.57
C PRO A 440 -25.84 -20.46 6.89
N THR A 441 -26.21 -19.82 8.00
CA THR A 441 -26.42 -20.49 9.28
C THR A 441 -27.52 -21.54 9.09
N GLN A 442 -27.15 -22.83 9.02
CA GLN A 442 -28.12 -23.92 9.06
C GLN A 442 -28.80 -23.93 10.43
N SER A 443 -29.99 -23.36 10.49
CA SER A 443 -30.98 -23.63 11.53
C SER A 443 -31.80 -24.86 11.13
N PRO A 444 -32.22 -25.72 12.07
CA PRO A 444 -32.82 -27.01 11.75
C PRO A 444 -34.21 -26.82 11.11
N SER A 445 -34.32 -27.03 9.80
CA SER A 445 -35.61 -26.98 9.12
C SER A 445 -36.35 -28.31 9.24
N THR A 446 -37.56 -28.20 9.77
CA THR A 446 -38.66 -29.16 9.68
C THR A 446 -38.84 -29.73 8.27
N ARG A 447 -39.02 -31.05 8.20
CA ARG A 447 -39.30 -31.79 6.96
C ARG A 447 -40.60 -31.31 6.32
N ARG A 448 -40.57 -30.99 5.01
CA ARG A 448 -41.69 -31.25 4.12
C ARG A 448 -41.27 -31.43 2.65
N ALA A 449 -41.46 -32.67 2.21
CA ALA A 449 -41.66 -33.26 0.88
C ALA A 449 -41.20 -32.52 -0.40
N GLU A 450 -40.36 -33.23 -1.14
CA GLU A 450 -39.93 -33.02 -2.54
C GLU A 450 -41.05 -33.29 -3.56
N GLN A 451 -40.97 -32.64 -4.72
CA GLN A 451 -41.28 -33.23 -6.03
C GLN A 451 -40.53 -32.49 -7.17
N PRO A 452 -40.04 -33.18 -8.24
CA PRO A 452 -39.08 -32.60 -9.19
C PRO A 452 -39.70 -32.22 -10.56
N ALA A 453 -39.16 -31.20 -11.22
CA ALA A 453 -39.43 -30.92 -12.63
C ALA A 453 -38.23 -30.34 -13.41
N ARG A 454 -37.59 -31.23 -14.19
CA ARG A 454 -37.07 -31.13 -15.59
C ARG A 454 -36.59 -29.78 -16.19
N SER A 455 -35.27 -29.70 -16.39
CA SER A 455 -34.48 -29.58 -17.64
C SER A 455 -34.87 -28.66 -18.85
N VAL A 456 -33.82 -27.97 -19.35
CA VAL A 456 -33.41 -27.59 -20.74
C VAL A 456 -33.73 -26.18 -21.28
N SER A 457 -32.67 -25.42 -21.65
CA SER A 457 -32.31 -24.97 -23.04
C SER A 457 -31.40 -23.73 -23.00
N ARG A 458 -30.09 -23.81 -23.34
CA ARG A 458 -29.49 -23.51 -24.65
C ARG A 458 -30.17 -22.41 -25.48
N TYR A 459 -29.42 -21.34 -25.76
CA TYR A 459 -29.52 -20.62 -27.02
C TYR A 459 -28.12 -20.41 -27.60
N ALA A 460 -27.93 -20.98 -28.78
CA ALA A 460 -26.88 -20.65 -29.73
C ALA A 460 -27.45 -19.66 -30.74
N ARG A 461 -26.59 -18.78 -31.26
CA ARG A 461 -26.51 -18.49 -32.70
C ARG A 461 -25.05 -18.32 -33.07
#